data_AF-A0A968UCM1-F1
#
_entry.id   AF-A0A968UCM1-F1
#
_cell.length_a   1.000
_cell.length_b   1.000
_cell.length_c   1.000
_cell.angle_alpha   90.00
_cell.angle_beta   90.00
_cell.angle_gamma   90.00
#
_symmetry.space_group_name_H-M   'P 1'
#
loop_
_entity.id
_entity.type
_entity.pdbx_description
1 polymer ?
#
loop_
_entity_poly.entity_id
_entity_poly.type
_entity_poly.pdbx_seq_one_letter_code
_entity_poly.pdbx_strand_id
1 'polypeptide(L)'
;MYALATDHLLYYKITPEPDGFKLRIWETPTVAASQYGDYLYILNVRVVSMAEARECLANHLTLNGGSLVCDQTELPYKGKIRLLAFPTWDGQS
;
A
#
# COMPACT_ATOMS: atom_id res chain seq x y z
N MET A 1 19.59 -12.62 -13.55
CA MET A 1 18.77 -11.62 -14.26
C MET A 1 18.18 -10.73 -13.18
N TYR A 2 18.78 -9.56 -12.92
CA TYR A 2 18.30 -8.66 -11.87
C TYR A 2 17.01 -8.02 -12.36
N ALA A 3 15.92 -8.20 -11.61
CA ALA A 3 14.67 -7.51 -11.90
C ALA A 3 14.99 -6.01 -11.90
N LEU A 4 14.74 -5.35 -13.03
CA LEU A 4 14.85 -3.90 -13.15
C LEU A 4 14.07 -3.28 -12.01
N ALA A 5 14.65 -2.25 -11.40
CA ALA A 5 14.03 -1.31 -10.48
C ALA A 5 12.69 -0.83 -11.04
N THR A 6 11.63 -1.62 -10.81
CA THR A 6 10.31 -1.36 -11.38
C THR A 6 9.59 -0.57 -10.31
N ASP A 7 9.10 0.62 -10.68
CA ASP A 7 8.22 1.40 -9.81
C ASP A 7 7.02 0.52 -9.44
N HIS A 8 7.00 0.01 -8.21
CA HIS A 8 5.89 -0.81 -7.73
C HIS A 8 4.74 0.11 -7.34
N LEU A 9 3.53 -0.17 -7.83
CA LEU A 9 2.35 0.63 -7.52
C LEU A 9 1.42 -0.17 -6.63
N LEU A 10 1.45 0.14 -5.34
CA LEU A 10 0.49 -0.38 -4.38
C LEU A 10 -0.79 0.44 -4.41
N TYR A 11 -1.92 -0.25 -4.41
CA TYR A 11 -3.23 0.32 -4.21
C TYR A 11 -3.72 -0.07 -2.83
N TYR A 12 -4.47 0.82 -2.20
CA TYR A 12 -5.15 0.48 -0.95
C TYR A 12 -6.60 0.96 -0.93
N LYS A 13 -7.42 0.28 -0.15
CA LYS A 13 -8.82 0.62 0.12
C LYS A 13 -9.20 0.20 1.53
N ILE A 14 -9.76 1.13 2.29
CA ILE A 14 -10.38 0.89 3.60
C ILE A 14 -11.89 0.90 3.38
N THR A 15 -12.56 -0.19 3.75
CA THR A 15 -14.02 -0.35 3.61
C THR A 15 -14.62 -0.56 5.00
N PRO A 16 -15.62 0.24 5.42
CA PRO A 16 -16.38 -0.07 6.63
C PRO A 16 -17.09 -1.42 6.49
N GLU A 17 -16.98 -2.28 7.50
CA GLU A 17 -17.71 -3.55 7.64
C GLU A 17 -18.54 -3.50 8.94
N PRO A 18 -19.55 -4.36 9.14
CA PRO A 18 -20.37 -4.35 10.37
C PRO A 18 -19.56 -4.43 11.68
N ASP A 19 -18.42 -5.13 11.65
CA ASP A 19 -17.56 -5.37 12.82
C ASP A 19 -16.28 -4.51 12.83
N GLY A 20 -16.21 -3.45 12.01
CA GLY A 20 -15.06 -2.55 11.96
C GLY A 20 -14.70 -2.11 10.54
N PHE A 21 -13.45 -2.30 10.16
CA PHE A 21 -12.93 -1.88 8.86
C PHE A 21 -12.12 -3.00 8.21
N LYS A 22 -12.25 -3.11 6.89
CA LYS A 22 -11.40 -3.94 6.05
C LYS A 22 -10.41 -3.06 5.30
N LEU A 23 -9.13 -3.19 5.62
CA LEU A 23 -8.03 -2.68 4.84
C LEU A 23 -7.66 -3.71 3.77
N ARG A 24 -7.70 -3.31 2.51
CA ARG A 24 -7.21 -4.07 1.37
C ARG A 24 -6.03 -3.34 0.77
N ILE A 25 -4.91 -4.01 0.58
CA ILE A 25 -3.72 -3.52 -0.15
C ILE A 25 -3.47 -4.48 -1.30
N TRP A 26 -3.17 -4.00 -2.50
CA TRP A 26 -2.88 -4.87 -3.64
C TRP A 26 -1.95 -4.23 -4.66
N GLU A 27 -1.29 -5.08 -5.44
CA GLU A 27 -0.46 -4.71 -6.58
C GLU A 27 -0.94 -5.48 -7.81
N THR A 28 -0.98 -4.81 -8.96
CA THR A 28 -1.27 -5.43 -10.26
C THR A 28 0.00 -5.50 -11.08
N PRO A 29 0.18 -6.50 -11.96
CA PRO A 29 1.30 -6.54 -12.87
C PRO A 29 1.29 -5.29 -13.76
N THR A 30 2.49 -4.80 -14.07
CA THR A 30 2.70 -3.65 -14.97
C THR A 30 2.31 -3.95 -16.42
N VAL A 31 2.31 -5.24 -16.79
CA VAL A 31 1.81 -5.71 -18.09
C VAL A 31 0.31 -5.88 -18.00
N ALA A 32 -0.42 -5.40 -19.02
CA ALA A 32 -1.87 -5.34 -19.10
C ALA A 32 -2.58 -6.41 -18.25
N ALA A 33 -3.02 -6.00 -17.05
CA ALA A 33 -3.78 -6.87 -16.18
C ALA A 33 -4.98 -7.39 -16.98
N SER A 34 -5.16 -8.71 -17.02
CA SER A 34 -6.33 -9.27 -17.68
C SER A 34 -7.60 -8.70 -17.05
N GLN A 35 -8.72 -8.78 -17.78
CA GLN A 35 -10.05 -8.37 -17.32
C GLN A 35 -10.50 -9.03 -16.00
N TYR A 36 -9.76 -10.04 -15.52
CA TYR A 36 -10.01 -10.79 -14.28
C TYR A 36 -9.13 -10.38 -13.10
N GLY A 37 -8.30 -9.35 -13.25
CA GLY A 37 -7.52 -8.78 -12.16
C GLY A 37 -6.39 -9.70 -11.75
N ASP A 38 -5.33 -9.74 -12.56
CA ASP A 38 -4.09 -10.37 -12.13
C ASP A 38 -3.51 -9.53 -10.99
N TYR A 39 -3.37 -10.13 -9.81
CA TYR A 39 -2.71 -9.49 -8.66
C TYR A 39 -1.33 -10.11 -8.51
N LEU A 40 -0.28 -9.28 -8.48
CA LEU A 40 1.04 -9.73 -8.01
C LEU A 40 1.00 -10.00 -6.51
N TYR A 41 0.24 -9.18 -5.79
CA TYR A 41 0.11 -9.23 -4.36
C TYR A 41 -1.26 -8.70 -3.93
N ILE A 42 -1.84 -9.32 -2.90
CA ILE A 42 -3.03 -8.83 -2.22
C ILE A 42 -2.98 -9.17 -0.73
N LEU A 43 -3.30 -8.18 0.09
CA LEU A 43 -3.48 -8.30 1.52
C LEU A 43 -4.86 -7.80 1.91
N ASN A 44 -5.57 -8.55 2.73
CA ASN A 44 -6.82 -8.14 3.35
C ASN A 44 -6.67 -8.28 4.86
N VAL A 45 -6.80 -7.16 5.57
CA VAL A 45 -6.72 -7.09 7.04
C VAL A 45 -8.04 -6.55 7.57
N ARG A 46 -8.57 -7.18 8.61
CA ARG A 46 -9.69 -6.64 9.39
C ARG A 46 -9.14 -5.98 10.64
N VAL A 47 -9.64 -4.79 10.92
CA VAL A 47 -9.24 -3.95 12.06
C VAL A 47 -10.48 -3.34 12.68
N VAL A 48 -10.44 -3.01 13.97
CA VAL A 48 -11.63 -2.53 14.69
C VAL A 48 -11.82 -1.03 14.55
N SER A 49 -10.79 -0.30 14.12
CA SER A 49 -10.85 1.16 13.96
C SER A 49 -10.15 1.67 12.70
N MET A 50 -10.53 2.88 12.29
CA MET A 50 -9.85 3.61 11.21
C MET A 50 -8.39 3.94 11.58
N ALA A 51 -8.10 4.16 12.86
CA ALA A 51 -6.74 4.42 13.33
C ALA A 51 -5.84 3.19 13.12
N GLU A 52 -6.31 2.01 13.49
CA GLU A 52 -5.59 0.75 13.23
C GLU A 52 -5.41 0.46 11.74
N ALA A 53 -6.41 0.78 10.91
CA ALA A 53 -6.28 0.62 9.46
C ALA A 53 -5.13 1.47 8.91
N ARG A 54 -4.98 2.69 9.42
CA ARG A 54 -3.91 3.62 9.01
C ARG A 54 -2.56 3.18 9.53
N GLU A 55 -2.46 2.75 10.78
CA GLU A 55 -1.23 2.21 11.35
C GLU A 55 -0.76 0.97 10.60
N CYS A 56 -1.67 0.04 10.30
CA CYS A 56 -1.36 -1.14 9.51
C CYS A 56 -0.85 -0.79 8.10
N LEU A 57 -1.49 0.18 7.44
CA LEU A 57 -1.03 0.69 6.15
C LEU A 57 0.36 1.34 6.25
N ALA A 58 0.59 2.20 7.24
CA ALA A 58 1.87 2.87 7.44
C ALA A 58 3.00 1.86 7.69
N ASN A 59 2.80 0.92 8.62
CA ASN A 59 3.76 -0.14 8.93
C ASN A 59 4.05 -1.01 7.71
N HIS A 60 3.03 -1.35 6.92
CA HIS A 60 3.22 -2.11 5.68
C HIS A 60 4.09 -1.34 4.69
N LEU A 61 3.89 -0.04 4.52
CA LEU A 61 4.69 0.77 3.62
C LEU A 61 6.14 0.89 4.11
N THR A 62 6.34 1.14 5.40
CA THR A 62 7.68 1.23 6.00
C THR A 62 8.49 -0.04 5.78
N LEU A 63 7.87 -1.22 5.97
CA LEU A 63 8.52 -2.51 5.72
C LEU A 63 8.90 -2.72 4.24
N ASN A 64 8.18 -2.07 3.31
CA ASN A 64 8.43 -2.13 1.87
C ASN A 64 9.25 -0.93 1.35
N GLY A 65 9.92 -0.18 2.24
CA GLY A 65 10.74 0.98 1.87
C GLY A 65 9.95 2.22 1.43
N GLY A 66 8.63 2.20 1.58
CA GLY A 66 7.74 3.33 1.34
C GLY A 66 7.52 4.16 2.61
N SER A 67 7.24 5.44 2.43
CA SER A 67 6.75 6.32 3.50
C SER A 67 5.54 7.10 3.00
N LEU A 68 4.60 7.36 3.91
CA LEU A 68 3.47 8.24 3.63
C LEU A 68 3.97 9.69 3.69
N VAL A 69 3.84 10.42 2.58
CA VAL A 69 4.23 11.84 2.50
C VAL A 69 3.16 12.76 3.11
N CYS A 70 1.94 12.24 3.34
CA CYS A 70 0.85 13.00 3.93
C CYS A 70 0.68 12.72 5.42
N ASP A 71 0.16 13.73 6.13
CA ASP A 71 -0.23 13.63 7.53
C ASP A 71 -1.29 12.52 7.70
N GLN A 72 -1.03 11.59 8.61
CA GLN A 72 -1.80 10.34 8.76
C GLN A 72 -3.26 10.57 9.22
N THR A 73 -3.57 11.80 9.60
CA THR A 73 -4.88 12.27 10.04
C THR A 73 -5.92 12.29 8.91
N GLU A 74 -5.51 12.49 7.65
CA GLU A 74 -6.41 12.68 6.49
C GLU A 74 -6.25 11.65 5.36
N LEU A 75 -5.75 10.45 5.66
CA LEU A 75 -5.66 9.38 4.65
C LEU A 75 -7.06 9.04 4.08
N PRO A 76 -7.27 9.17 2.74
CA PRO A 76 -8.55 8.86 2.13
C PRO A 76 -8.82 7.35 2.18
N TYR A 77 -10.10 6.95 2.15
CA TYR A 77 -10.54 5.55 2.14
C TYR A 77 -10.01 4.70 0.96
N LYS A 78 -9.41 5.33 -0.06
CA LYS A 78 -8.73 4.64 -1.14
C LYS A 78 -7.61 5.51 -1.69
N GLY A 79 -6.54 4.89 -2.16
CA GLY A 79 -5.42 5.60 -2.78
C GLY A 79 -4.47 4.66 -3.50
N LYS A 80 -3.44 5.25 -4.08
CA LYS A 80 -2.33 4.54 -4.74
C LYS A 80 -1.01 5.11 -4.24
N ILE A 81 -0.03 4.25 -4.05
CA ILE A 81 1.26 4.55 -3.43
C ILE A 81 2.33 3.95 -4.32
N ARG A 82 3.23 4.80 -4.81
CA ARG A 82 4.39 4.36 -5.58
C ARG A 82 5.50 4.01 -4.59
N LEU A 83 5.89 2.74 -4.56
CA LEU A 83 7.13 2.33 -3.91
C LEU A 83 8.26 2.56 -4.91
N LEU A 84 9.25 3.33 -4.49
CA LEU A 84 10.45 3.56 -5.27
C LEU A 84 11.41 2.41 -5.04
N ALA A 85 12.08 1.96 -6.10
CA ALA A 85 13.02 0.85 -6.04
C ALA A 85 14.29 1.15 -5.20
N PHE A 86 14.48 2.41 -4.80
CA PHE A 86 15.60 2.86 -4.00
C PHE A 86 15.09 3.69 -2.81
N PRO A 87 15.70 3.54 -1.62
CA PRO A 87 15.38 4.41 -0.50
C PRO A 87 15.71 5.87 -0.86
N THR A 88 14.78 6.78 -0.64
CA THR A 88 14.98 8.23 -0.87
C THR A 88 15.54 8.95 0.36
N TRP A 89 16.11 8.22 1.30
CA TRP A 89 16.74 8.82 2.47
C TRP A 89 18.15 9.21 2.04
N ASP A 90 18.39 10.52 1.92
CA ASP A 90 19.74 11.06 1.78
C ASP A 90 20.52 10.60 3.02
N GLY A 91 21.47 9.69 2.84
CA GLY A 91 22.24 9.05 3.91
C GLY A 91 23.22 10.00 4.62
N GLN A 92 22.77 11.16 5.07
CA GLN A 92 23.52 12.04 5.96
C GLN A 92 22.97 11.90 7.38
N SER A 93 23.52 10.92 8.08
CA SER A 93 23.64 10.92 9.53
C SER A 93 24.64 11.97 10.00
#